data_AF-A0A9P3Q6F2-F1
#
_entry.id   AF-A0A9P3Q6F2-F1
#
_cell.length_a   1.000
_cell.length_b   1.000
_cell.length_c   1.000
_cell.angle_alpha   90.00
_cell.angle_beta   90.00
_cell.angle_gamma   90.00
#
_symmetry.space_group_name_H-M   'P 1'
#
loop_
_entity.id
_entity.type
_entity.pdbx_description
1 polymer ?
#
loop_
_entity_poly.entity_id
_entity_poly.type
_entity_poly.pdbx_seq_one_letter_code
_entity_poly.pdbx_strand_id
1 'polypeptide(L)'
;MAIAALVAVLVLCLAGITAVSMQVRCVDAAREAARLSARGDGDAAEQVARRIAPAGAQVVVRRDGDLWIATVVAHSKLLPALDIAARAVSVAEPR
;
A
#
# COMPACT_ATOMS: atom_id res chain seq x y z
N MET A 1 10.40 21.15 30.73
CA MET A 1 10.62 21.26 29.27
C MET A 1 11.33 20.04 28.67
N ALA A 2 12.39 19.49 29.28
CA ALA A 2 13.11 18.32 28.74
C ALA A 2 12.22 17.09 28.49
N ILE A 3 11.37 16.72 29.47
CA ILE A 3 10.44 15.58 29.32
C ILE A 3 9.44 15.84 28.18
N ALA A 4 8.89 17.05 28.09
CA ALA A 4 7.94 17.41 27.03
C ALA A 4 8.59 17.29 25.63
N ALA A 5 9.85 17.71 25.48
CA ALA A 5 10.60 17.55 24.24
C ALA A 5 10.83 16.07 23.90
N LEU A 6 11.22 15.25 24.87
CA LEU A 6 11.42 13.81 24.67
C LEU A 6 10.12 13.10 24.26
N VAL A 7 9.00 13.43 24.91
CA VAL A 7 7.68 12.89 24.56
C VAL A 7 7.31 13.30 23.13
N ALA A 8 7.52 14.56 22.74
CA ALA A 8 7.24 15.01 21.39
C ALA A 8 8.08 14.26 20.33
N VAL A 9 9.38 14.07 20.58
CA VAL A 9 10.26 13.30 19.70
C VAL A 9 9.81 11.83 19.59
N LEU A 10 9.44 11.20 20.71
CA LEU A 10 8.94 9.83 20.70
C LEU A 10 7.66 9.70 19.87
N VAL A 11 6.70 10.61 20.04
CA VAL A 11 5.45 10.63 19.25
C VAL A 11 5.77 10.79 17.76
N LEU A 12 6.71 11.67 17.40
CA LEU A 12 7.15 11.86 16.01
C LEU A 12 7.77 10.59 15.43
N CYS A 13 8.64 9.91 16.19
CA CYS A 13 9.26 8.65 15.77
C CYS A 13 8.20 7.56 15.55
N LEU A 14 7.25 7.41 16.46
CA LEU A 14 6.16 6.44 16.33
C LEU A 14 5.29 6.75 15.11
N ALA A 15 4.95 8.03 14.88
CA ALA A 15 4.23 8.46 13.68
C ALA A 15 5.00 8.09 12.41
N GLY A 16 6.31 8.36 12.36
CA GLY A 16 7.17 7.97 11.24
C GLY A 16 7.19 6.46 10.98
N ILE A 17 7.36 5.66 12.04
CA ILE A 17 7.38 4.19 11.92
C ILE A 17 6.04 3.65 11.41
N THR A 18 4.92 4.20 11.89
CA THR A 18 3.59 3.80 11.40
C THR A 18 3.37 4.17 9.94
N ALA A 19 3.83 5.36 9.52
CA ALA A 19 3.75 5.78 8.12
C ALA A 19 4.60 4.87 7.20
N VAL A 20 5.84 4.57 7.59
CA VAL A 20 6.70 3.64 6.84
C VAL A 20 6.08 2.24 6.76
N SER A 21 5.51 1.76 7.86
CA SER A 21 4.84 0.46 7.90
C SER A 21 3.62 0.42 6.97
N MET A 22 2.83 1.49 6.90
CA MET A 22 1.74 1.62 5.92
C MET A 22 2.27 1.64 4.48
N GLN A 23 3.36 2.36 4.21
CA GLN A 23 3.98 2.43 2.89
C GLN A 23 4.42 1.04 2.43
N VAL A 24 5.11 0.28 3.27
CA VAL A 24 5.56 -1.10 2.97
C VAL A 24 4.36 -1.97 2.64
N ARG A 25 3.31 -1.94 3.46
CA ARG A 25 2.08 -2.70 3.21
C ARG A 25 1.38 -2.32 1.92
N CYS A 26 1.35 -1.03 1.56
CA CYS A 26 0.80 -0.59 0.27
C CYS A 26 1.64 -1.13 -0.90
N VAL A 27 2.97 -1.10 -0.80
CA VAL A 27 3.89 -1.62 -1.83
C VAL A 27 3.70 -3.13 -2.01
N ASP A 28 3.66 -3.89 -0.91
CA ASP A 28 3.45 -5.34 -0.96
C ASP A 28 2.08 -5.70 -1.54
N ALA A 29 1.02 -5.01 -1.11
CA ALA A 29 -0.33 -5.21 -1.65
C ALA A 29 -0.40 -4.90 -3.15
N ALA A 30 0.20 -3.80 -3.61
CA ALA A 30 0.24 -3.45 -5.01
C ALA A 30 1.02 -4.51 -5.82
N ARG A 31 2.16 -4.96 -5.31
CA ARG A 31 3.00 -5.96 -5.99
C ARG A 31 2.27 -7.27 -6.17
N GLU A 32 1.59 -7.74 -5.14
CA GLU A 32 0.86 -9.02 -5.17
C GLU A 32 -0.38 -8.93 -6.08
N ALA A 33 -1.11 -7.80 -6.03
CA ALA A 33 -2.21 -7.54 -6.96
C ALA A 33 -1.76 -7.56 -8.42
N ALA A 34 -0.65 -6.88 -8.75
CA ALA A 34 -0.13 -6.82 -10.10
C ALA A 34 0.28 -8.21 -10.61
N ARG A 35 0.96 -9.02 -9.77
CA ARG A 35 1.37 -10.38 -10.10
C ARG A 35 0.19 -11.32 -10.32
N LEU A 36 -0.80 -11.31 -9.43
CA LEU A 36 -1.98 -12.18 -9.54
C LEU A 36 -2.83 -11.81 -10.76
N SER A 37 -2.98 -10.51 -11.02
CA SER A 37 -3.70 -10.03 -12.20
C SER A 37 -2.98 -10.39 -13.50
N ALA A 38 -1.65 -10.34 -13.51
CA ALA A 38 -0.83 -10.80 -14.63
C ALA A 38 -0.98 -12.30 -14.94
N ARG A 39 -1.38 -13.10 -13.96
CA ARG A 39 -1.71 -14.53 -14.14
C ARG A 39 -3.16 -14.77 -14.58
N GLY A 40 -3.97 -13.71 -14.64
CA GLY A 40 -5.38 -13.78 -14.99
C GLY A 40 -6.31 -14.02 -13.80
N ASP A 41 -5.82 -13.94 -12.57
CA ASP A 41 -6.62 -14.14 -11.35
C ASP A 41 -6.90 -12.80 -10.64
N GLY A 42 -7.78 -12.00 -11.25
CA GLY A 42 -8.13 -10.67 -10.77
C GLY A 42 -8.91 -10.68 -9.44
N ASP A 43 -9.76 -11.68 -9.22
CA ASP A 43 -10.54 -11.80 -7.99
C ASP A 43 -9.63 -12.16 -6.80
N ALA A 44 -8.67 -13.08 -6.99
CA ALA A 44 -7.67 -13.37 -5.98
C ALA A 44 -6.74 -12.17 -5.75
N ALA A 45 -6.37 -11.44 -6.80
CA ALA A 45 -5.53 -10.23 -6.70
C ALA A 45 -6.13 -9.21 -5.73
N GLU A 46 -7.43 -8.91 -5.88
CA GLU A 46 -8.11 -7.94 -5.04
C GLU A 46 -8.27 -8.44 -3.59
N GLN A 47 -8.60 -9.73 -3.40
CA GLN A 47 -8.71 -10.32 -2.07
C GLN A 47 -7.38 -10.33 -1.30
N VAL A 48 -6.29 -10.74 -1.95
CA VAL A 48 -4.95 -10.77 -1.34
C VAL A 48 -4.47 -9.35 -1.04
N ALA A 49 -4.62 -8.42 -1.98
CA ALA A 49 -4.24 -7.04 -1.78
C ALA A 49 -5.00 -6.39 -0.61
N ARG A 50 -6.31 -6.63 -0.46
CA ARG A 50 -7.08 -6.15 0.70
C ARG A 50 -6.62 -6.74 2.04
N ARG A 51 -6.12 -7.98 2.06
CA ARG A 51 -5.57 -8.59 3.29
C ARG A 51 -4.25 -7.95 3.71
N ILE A 52 -3.41 -7.60 2.74
CA ILE A 52 -2.09 -7.00 3.00
C ILE A 52 -2.24 -5.49 3.29
N ALA A 53 -3.06 -4.79 2.50
CA ALA A 53 -3.20 -3.35 2.55
C ALA A 53 -3.71 -2.84 3.91
N PRO A 54 -3.36 -1.59 4.30
CA PRO A 54 -3.91 -0.97 5.49
C PRO A 54 -5.45 -0.92 5.49
N ALA A 55 -6.05 -0.87 6.69
CA ALA A 55 -7.50 -0.84 6.81
C ALA A 55 -8.10 0.40 6.12
N GLY A 56 -9.14 0.18 5.30
CA GLY A 56 -9.77 1.24 4.51
C GLY A 56 -8.97 1.68 3.28
N ALA A 57 -7.89 0.96 2.92
CA ALA A 57 -7.15 1.24 1.70
C ALA A 57 -7.99 0.92 0.45
N GLN A 58 -7.91 1.80 -0.54
CA GLN A 58 -8.47 1.60 -1.86
C GLN A 58 -7.45 0.84 -2.72
N VAL A 59 -7.89 -0.26 -3.35
CA VAL A 59 -7.09 -1.04 -4.29
C VAL A 59 -7.71 -0.88 -5.68
N VAL A 60 -6.92 -0.44 -6.65
CA VAL A 60 -7.34 -0.32 -8.05
C VAL A 60 -6.33 -1.05 -8.92
N VAL A 61 -6.81 -1.98 -9.73
CA VAL A 61 -5.99 -2.67 -10.72
C VAL A 61 -6.50 -2.31 -12.11
N ARG A 62 -5.58 -1.91 -12.99
CA ARG A 62 -5.88 -1.65 -14.40
C ARG A 62 -4.94 -2.40 -15.31
N ARG A 63 -5.43 -2.78 -16.48
CA ARG A 63 -4.62 -3.32 -17.57
C ARG A 63 -4.26 -2.21 -18.54
N ASP A 64 -3.02 -2.21 -19.00
CA ASP A 64 -2.45 -1.25 -19.95
C ASP A 64 -1.61 -2.05 -20.96
N GLY A 65 -2.24 -2.45 -22.07
CA GLY A 65 -1.66 -3.43 -23.00
C GLY A 65 -1.37 -4.76 -22.32
N ASP A 66 -0.10 -5.11 -22.23
CA ASP A 66 0.38 -6.34 -21.55
C ASP A 66 0.80 -6.10 -20.10
N LEU A 67 0.66 -4.86 -19.60
CA LEU A 67 0.99 -4.49 -18.23
C LEU A 67 -0.27 -4.50 -17.35
N TRP A 68 -0.12 -5.05 -16.15
CA TRP A 68 -1.07 -4.93 -15.06
C TRP A 68 -0.51 -3.96 -14.04
N ILE A 69 -1.23 -2.87 -13.81
CA ILE A 69 -0.84 -1.77 -12.93
C ILE A 69 -1.79 -1.77 -11.74
N ALA A 70 -1.27 -2.13 -10.58
CA ALA A 70 -1.98 -2.07 -9.32
C ALA A 70 -1.58 -0.81 -8.55
N THR A 71 -2.57 -0.06 -8.08
CA THR A 71 -2.39 1.12 -7.24
C THR A 71 -3.15 0.90 -5.93
N VAL A 72 -2.47 1.11 -4.81
CA VAL A 72 -3.04 1.01 -3.47
C VAL A 72 -2.88 2.35 -2.78
N VAL A 73 -3.97 2.88 -2.24
CA VAL A 73 -3.99 4.17 -1.53
C VAL A 73 -4.59 3.96 -0.15
N ALA A 74 -3.88 4.37 0.89
CA ALA A 74 -4.33 4.27 2.28
C ALA A 74 -4.29 5.64 2.96
N HIS A 75 -5.35 5.95 3.69
CA HIS A 75 -5.44 7.19 4.47
C HIS A 75 -4.86 6.97 5.87
N SER A 76 -3.91 7.81 6.29
CA SER A 76 -3.31 7.68 7.62
C SER A 76 -4.21 8.28 8.71
N LYS A 77 -4.62 7.45 9.68
CA LYS A 77 -5.39 7.94 10.84
C LYS A 77 -4.54 8.80 11.79
N LEU A 78 -3.23 8.56 11.84
CA LEU A 78 -2.31 9.33 12.68
C LEU A 78 -1.93 10.67 12.03
N LEU A 79 -1.94 10.71 10.71
CA LEU A 79 -1.58 11.86 9.89
C LEU A 79 -2.70 12.12 8.88
N PRO A 80 -3.85 12.66 9.31
CA PRO A 80 -5.06 12.78 8.47
C PRO A 80 -4.89 13.71 7.26
N ALA A 81 -3.79 14.46 7.16
CA ALA A 81 -3.44 15.25 5.98
C ALA A 81 -2.59 14.46 4.96
N LEU A 82 -2.28 13.18 5.22
CA LEU A 82 -1.36 12.38 4.42
C LEU A 82 -2.02 11.10 3.91
N ASP A 83 -2.05 10.99 2.57
CA ASP A 83 -2.35 9.75 1.87
C ASP A 83 -1.04 9.01 1.56
N ILE A 84 -1.05 7.71 1.84
CA ILE A 84 0.07 6.80 1.61
C ILE A 84 -0.30 5.92 0.42
N ALA A 85 0.36 6.16 -0.71
CA ALA A 85 0.09 5.46 -1.96
C ALA A 85 1.30 4.64 -2.43
N ALA A 86 1.01 3.52 -3.05
CA ALA A 86 1.99 2.71 -3.76
C ALA A 86 1.43 2.22 -5.09
N ARG A 87 2.31 2.06 -6.08
CA ARG A 87 1.99 1.51 -7.39
C ARG A 87 2.99 0.42 -7.73
N ALA A 88 2.50 -0.69 -8.26
CA ALA A 88 3.31 -1.75 -8.81
C ALA A 88 2.81 -2.15 -10.19
N VAL A 89 3.71 -2.68 -11.02
CA VAL A 89 3.45 -3.06 -12.39
C VAL A 89 4.00 -4.47 -12.64
N SER A 90 3.25 -5.30 -13.37
CA SER A 90 3.68 -6.63 -13.82
C SER A 90 3.27 -6.85 -15.26
N VAL A 91 4.10 -7.52 -16.05
CA VAL A 91 3.73 -7.97 -17.41
C VAL A 91 2.91 -9.25 -17.29
N ALA A 92 1.92 -9.46 -18.17
CA ALA A 92 1.17 -10.70 -18.29
C ALA A 92 2.10 -11.88 -18.59
N GLU A 93 1.90 -13.01 -17.92
CA GLU A 93 2.69 -14.22 -18.20
C GLU A 93 2.32 -14.75 -19.61
N PRO A 94 3.28 -14.94 -20.53
CA PRO A 94 3.01 -15.56 -21.82
C PRO A 94 2.59 -17.01 -21.60
N ARG A 95 1.50 -17.43 -22.27
CA ARG A 95 0.94 -18.78 -22.20
C ARG A 95 1.72 -19.78 -23.05
#